data_AF-A0A094GB56-F1
#
_entry.id   AF-A0A094GB56-F1
#
_cell.length_a   1.000
_cell.length_b   1.000
_cell.length_c   1.000
_cell.angle_alpha   90.00
_cell.angle_beta   90.00
_cell.angle_gamma   90.00
#
_symmetry.space_group_name_H-M   'P 1'
#
loop_
_entity.id
_entity.type
_entity.pdbx_description
1 polymer ?
#
loop_
_entity_poly.entity_id
_entity_poly.type
_entity_poly.pdbx_seq_one_letter_code
_entity_poly.pdbx_strand_id
1 'polypeptide(L)'
;MSAEVLTTISPTTNKPILTLPGANPASLSALASTSTTAFKTWSKTPLAERSSIVKKALDILREKKDEYARELTEQMGRPIAYTGVEVTTAAKRGDYLLKIAEEALRDTPGEEEEGFKRYIRKLPVGPVLIIFAWNVRPPSPPPSLSSQLTTPRSTPTSS
;
A
#
# COMPACT_ATOMS: atom_id res chain seq x y z
N MET A 1 25.09 -18.03 -9.52
CA MET A 1 24.51 -16.83 -10.17
C MET A 1 24.62 -15.69 -9.18
N SER A 2 25.61 -14.83 -9.32
CA SER A 2 25.82 -13.68 -8.43
C SER A 2 24.64 -12.72 -8.53
N ALA A 3 24.16 -12.22 -7.40
CA ALA A 3 23.11 -11.20 -7.38
C ALA A 3 23.61 -9.93 -8.07
N GLU A 4 22.84 -9.41 -9.02
CA GLU A 4 23.08 -8.08 -9.60
C GLU A 4 23.03 -7.03 -8.49
N VAL A 5 23.94 -6.07 -8.46
CA VAL A 5 23.96 -5.02 -7.42
C VAL A 5 23.09 -3.85 -7.87
N LEU A 6 22.08 -3.51 -7.08
CA LEU A 6 21.18 -2.39 -7.33
C LEU A 6 21.67 -1.15 -6.58
N THR A 7 21.89 -0.05 -7.28
CA THR A 7 22.25 1.23 -6.67
C THR A 7 21.20 2.28 -6.99
N THR A 8 20.58 2.85 -5.96
CA THR A 8 19.66 3.98 -6.08
C THR A 8 20.47 5.26 -6.22
N ILE A 9 20.27 5.98 -7.32
CA ILE A 9 20.90 7.26 -7.61
C ILE A 9 19.89 8.38 -7.40
N SER A 10 20.28 9.44 -6.68
CA SER A 10 19.43 10.61 -6.52
C SER A 10 19.28 11.36 -7.86
N PRO A 11 18.07 11.63 -8.35
CA PRO A 11 17.88 12.40 -9.58
C PRO A 11 18.27 13.88 -9.42
N THR A 12 18.34 14.40 -8.20
CA THR A 12 18.66 15.81 -7.94
C THR A 12 20.16 16.05 -7.83
N THR A 13 20.92 15.11 -7.24
CA THR A 13 22.37 15.27 -7.02
C THR A 13 23.23 14.34 -7.87
N ASN A 14 22.61 13.36 -8.54
CA ASN A 14 23.27 12.30 -9.31
C ASN A 14 24.29 11.48 -8.49
N LYS A 15 24.11 11.43 -7.16
CA LYS A 15 24.96 10.68 -6.23
C LYS A 15 24.26 9.39 -5.78
N PRO A 16 25.02 8.32 -5.47
CA PRO A 16 24.46 7.11 -4.90
C PRO A 16 23.94 7.36 -3.49
N ILE A 17 22.70 6.92 -3.25
CA ILE A 17 22.03 6.99 -1.94
C ILE A 17 22.19 5.66 -1.21
N LEU A 18 21.91 4.57 -1.91
CA LEU A 18 21.85 3.23 -1.33
C LEU A 18 22.27 2.18 -2.36
N THR A 19 23.09 1.22 -1.93
CA THR A 19 23.48 0.07 -2.73
C THR A 19 23.07 -1.21 -2.02
N LEU A 20 22.32 -2.06 -2.70
CA LEU A 20 21.80 -3.32 -2.17
C LEU A 20 22.13 -4.47 -3.12
N PRO A 21 22.37 -5.69 -2.60
CA PRO A 21 22.39 -6.87 -3.44
C PRO A 21 20.98 -7.12 -3.99
N GLY A 22 20.89 -7.39 -5.28
CA GLY A 22 19.66 -7.77 -5.96
C GLY A 22 19.15 -9.13 -5.48
N ALA A 23 17.91 -9.43 -5.82
CA ALA A 23 17.30 -10.69 -5.44
C ALA A 23 17.95 -11.85 -6.22
N ASN A 24 18.50 -12.84 -5.51
CA ASN A 24 18.91 -14.10 -6.11
C ASN A 24 17.79 -15.15 -5.99
N PRO A 25 17.76 -16.18 -6.85
CA PRO A 25 16.69 -17.19 -6.82
C PRO A 25 16.55 -17.93 -5.48
N ALA A 26 17.64 -18.17 -4.76
CA ALA A 26 17.60 -18.84 -3.46
C ALA A 26 16.96 -17.96 -2.39
N SER A 27 17.27 -16.65 -2.38
CA SER A 27 16.66 -15.66 -1.48
C SER A 27 15.17 -15.49 -1.76
N LEU A 28 14.74 -15.53 -3.03
CA LEU A 28 13.32 -15.50 -3.39
C LEU A 28 12.56 -16.72 -2.89
N SER A 29 13.13 -17.92 -3.04
CA SER A 29 12.56 -19.16 -2.52
C SER A 29 12.47 -19.15 -0.98
N ALA A 30 13.54 -18.68 -0.33
CA ALA A 30 13.55 -18.50 1.12
C ALA A 30 12.47 -17.50 1.59
N LEU A 31 12.32 -16.37 0.90
CA LEU A 31 11.30 -15.35 1.21
C LEU A 31 9.88 -15.94 1.14
N ALA A 32 9.58 -16.73 0.10
CA ALA A 32 8.29 -17.38 -0.04
C ALA A 32 8.01 -18.38 1.09
N SER A 33 9.02 -19.17 1.48
CA SER A 33 8.94 -20.13 2.58
C SER A 33 8.73 -19.46 3.94
N THR A 34 9.49 -18.38 4.21
CA THR A 34 9.36 -17.58 5.44
C THR A 34 7.96 -16.95 5.53
N SER A 35 7.47 -16.36 4.44
CA SER A 35 6.14 -15.76 4.38
C SER A 35 5.03 -16.79 4.65
N THR A 36 5.14 -17.98 4.05
CA THR A 36 4.21 -19.09 4.28
C THR A 36 4.22 -19.56 5.73
N THR A 37 5.40 -19.64 6.35
CA THR A 37 5.56 -20.05 7.74
C THR A 37 4.96 -19.01 8.70
N ALA A 38 5.25 -17.74 8.48
CA ALA A 38 4.69 -16.64 9.27
C ALA A 38 3.15 -16.55 9.12
N PHE A 39 2.60 -16.87 7.94
CA PHE A 39 1.16 -16.88 7.72
C PHE A 39 0.42 -17.88 8.61
N LYS A 40 1.03 -19.03 8.93
CA LYS A 40 0.40 -20.07 9.78
C LYS A 40 0.12 -19.58 11.20
N THR A 41 0.95 -18.69 11.73
CA THR A 41 0.73 -18.07 13.03
C THR A 41 -0.11 -16.80 12.91
N TRP A 42 0.16 -15.95 11.91
CA TRP A 42 -0.54 -14.69 11.68
C TRP A 42 -2.03 -14.84 11.30
N SER A 43 -2.40 -15.91 10.60
CA SER A 43 -3.80 -16.20 10.28
C SER A 43 -4.65 -16.48 11.53
N LYS A 44 -4.03 -16.93 12.62
CA LYS A 44 -4.69 -17.29 13.88
C LYS A 44 -4.75 -16.14 14.89
N THR A 45 -4.01 -15.04 14.67
CA THR A 45 -4.04 -13.92 15.60
C THR A 45 -5.40 -13.21 15.56
N PRO A 46 -5.95 -12.77 16.70
CA PRO A 46 -7.18 -12.00 16.75
C PRO A 46 -7.07 -10.68 15.98
N LEU A 47 -8.20 -10.21 15.44
CA LEU A 47 -8.25 -8.94 14.72
C LEU A 47 -7.74 -7.76 15.56
N ALA A 48 -8.09 -7.71 16.85
CA ALA A 48 -7.66 -6.65 17.76
C ALA A 48 -6.12 -6.55 17.88
N GLU A 49 -5.42 -7.68 17.97
CA GLU A 49 -3.96 -7.70 18.03
C GLU A 49 -3.35 -7.23 16.71
N ARG A 50 -3.88 -7.70 15.57
CA ARG A 50 -3.43 -7.25 14.25
C ARG A 50 -3.64 -5.75 14.06
N SER A 51 -4.80 -5.23 14.46
CA SER A 51 -5.11 -3.80 14.42
C SER A 51 -4.17 -2.97 15.29
N SER A 52 -3.79 -3.48 16.47
CA SER A 52 -2.81 -2.83 17.34
C SER A 52 -1.42 -2.74 16.70
N ILE A 53 -0.96 -3.81 16.04
CA ILE A 53 0.33 -3.82 15.32
C ILE A 53 0.32 -2.81 14.17
N VAL A 54 -0.74 -2.80 13.36
CA VAL A 54 -0.89 -1.83 12.26
C VAL A 54 -0.95 -0.40 12.81
N LYS A 55 -1.68 -0.16 13.90
CA LYS A 55 -1.74 1.16 14.55
C LYS A 55 -0.35 1.66 14.96
N LYS A 56 0.47 0.81 15.60
CA LYS A 56 1.85 1.14 15.94
C LYS A 56 2.69 1.49 14.71
N ALA A 57 2.52 0.77 13.60
CA ALA A 57 3.22 1.09 12.35
C ALA A 57 2.79 2.46 11.79
N LEU A 58 1.50 2.80 11.88
CA LEU A 58 1.00 4.13 11.48
C LEU A 58 1.54 5.24 12.40
N ASP A 59 1.67 4.97 13.70
CA ASP A 59 2.26 5.92 14.65
C ASP A 59 3.74 6.20 14.33
N ILE A 60 4.53 5.16 14.05
CA ILE A 60 5.93 5.30 13.59
C ILE A 60 6.01 6.12 12.29
N LEU A 61 5.11 5.89 11.33
CA LEU A 61 5.04 6.66 10.09
C LEU A 61 4.79 8.16 10.35
N ARG A 62 4.03 8.50 11.38
CA ARG A 62 3.76 9.90 11.76
C ARG A 62 4.97 10.52 12.47
N GLU A 63 5.56 9.80 13.42
CA GLU A 63 6.73 10.27 14.17
C GLU A 63 7.91 10.55 13.24
N LYS A 64 8.13 9.68 12.25
CA LYS A 64 9.23 9.78 11.28
C LYS A 64 8.84 10.47 9.97
N LYS A 65 7.71 11.20 9.95
CA LYS A 65 7.19 11.83 8.73
C LYS A 65 8.23 12.67 8.00
N ASP A 66 8.95 13.52 8.73
CA ASP A 66 9.91 14.45 8.12
C ASP A 66 11.17 13.74 7.61
N GLU A 67 11.58 12.65 8.28
CA GLU A 67 12.66 11.77 7.85
C GLU A 67 12.28 11.09 6.52
N TYR A 68 11.12 10.43 6.48
CA TYR A 68 10.63 9.76 5.27
C TYR A 68 10.34 10.74 4.12
N ALA A 69 9.85 11.95 4.42
CA ALA A 69 9.63 12.98 3.40
C ALA A 69 10.95 13.41 2.73
N ARG A 70 12.04 13.49 3.49
CA ARG A 70 13.38 13.79 2.95
C ARG A 70 13.92 12.63 2.13
N GLU A 71 13.83 11.40 2.62
CA GLU A 71 14.25 10.21 1.88
C GLU A 71 13.51 10.08 0.53
N LEU A 72 12.19 10.27 0.53
CA LEU A 72 11.39 10.26 -0.70
C LEU A 72 11.81 11.35 -1.68
N THR A 73 12.17 12.53 -1.17
CA THR A 73 12.67 13.65 -1.98
C THR A 73 14.03 13.29 -2.59
N GLU A 74 14.93 12.72 -1.81
CA GLU A 74 16.28 12.39 -2.25
C GLU A 74 16.28 11.24 -3.28
N GLN A 75 15.47 10.21 -3.04
CA GLN A 75 15.38 9.02 -3.89
C GLN A 75 14.61 9.27 -5.19
N MET A 76 13.55 10.08 -5.16
CA MET A 76 12.66 10.26 -6.31
C MET A 76 12.71 11.66 -6.94
N GLY A 77 13.38 12.63 -6.30
CA GLY A 77 13.42 14.03 -6.75
C GLY A 77 12.12 14.80 -6.56
N ARG A 78 11.16 14.24 -5.79
CA ARG A 78 9.86 14.88 -5.56
C ARG A 78 10.02 16.09 -4.63
N PRO A 79 9.39 17.25 -4.90
CA PRO A 79 9.53 18.40 -4.02
C PRO A 79 9.05 18.10 -2.59
N ILE A 80 9.83 18.54 -1.60
CA ILE A 80 9.59 18.30 -0.16
C ILE A 80 8.20 18.75 0.30
N ALA A 81 7.64 19.78 -0.36
CA ALA A 81 6.29 20.27 -0.11
C ALA A 81 5.20 19.20 -0.32
N TYR A 82 5.44 18.22 -1.19
CA TYR A 82 4.48 17.15 -1.49
C TYR A 82 4.74 15.85 -0.72
N THR A 83 6.01 15.50 -0.47
CA THR A 83 6.36 14.20 0.12
C THR A 83 5.84 14.04 1.55
N GLY A 84 5.86 15.11 2.35
CA GLY A 84 5.26 15.09 3.69
C GLY A 84 3.74 14.87 3.68
N VAL A 85 3.05 15.40 2.66
CA VAL A 85 1.60 15.18 2.46
C VAL A 85 1.32 13.74 2.07
N GLU A 86 2.18 13.11 1.27
CA GLU A 86 2.05 11.71 0.88
C GLU A 86 2.16 10.76 2.07
N VAL A 87 3.18 10.94 2.91
CA VAL A 87 3.34 10.14 4.14
C VAL A 87 2.12 10.30 5.05
N THR A 88 1.64 11.53 5.21
CA THR A 88 0.42 11.82 6.00
C THR A 88 -0.82 11.16 5.38
N THR A 89 -0.93 11.17 4.06
CA THR A 89 -2.05 10.57 3.33
C THR A 89 -2.04 9.05 3.44
N ALA A 90 -0.87 8.43 3.37
CA ALA A 90 -0.70 7.00 3.60
C ALA A 90 -1.16 6.62 5.02
N ALA A 91 -0.75 7.39 6.04
CA ALA A 91 -1.20 7.19 7.41
C ALA A 91 -2.72 7.30 7.56
N LYS A 92 -3.33 8.35 6.98
CA LYS A 92 -4.79 8.55 6.98
C LYS A 92 -5.56 7.40 6.31
N ARG A 93 -5.04 6.85 5.21
CA ARG A 93 -5.64 5.68 4.55
C ARG A 93 -5.57 4.46 5.46
N GLY A 94 -4.46 4.27 6.16
CA GLY A 94 -4.31 3.24 7.19
C GLY A 94 -5.34 3.36 8.31
N ASP A 95 -5.56 4.57 8.82
CA ASP A 95 -6.56 4.83 9.87
C ASP A 95 -7.97 4.49 9.41
N TYR A 96 -8.32 4.88 8.18
CA TYR A 96 -9.62 4.57 7.61
C TYR A 96 -9.82 3.05 7.49
N LEU A 97 -8.81 2.32 7.01
CA LEU A 97 -8.86 0.86 6.91
C LEU A 97 -9.00 0.20 8.28
N LEU A 98 -8.29 0.69 9.30
CA LEU A 98 -8.44 0.21 10.68
C LEU A 98 -9.85 0.45 11.22
N LYS A 99 -10.42 1.63 10.95
CA LYS A 99 -11.77 1.99 11.40
C LYS A 99 -12.84 1.06 10.82
N ILE A 100 -12.73 0.69 9.55
CA ILE A 100 -13.73 -0.16 8.89
C ILE A 100 -13.44 -1.66 9.02
N ALA A 101 -12.27 -2.05 9.53
CA ALA A 101 -11.81 -3.44 9.52
C ALA A 101 -12.77 -4.39 10.25
N GLU A 102 -13.31 -3.99 11.41
CA GLU A 102 -14.23 -4.82 12.19
C GLU A 102 -15.54 -5.08 11.44
N GLU A 103 -16.14 -4.03 10.88
CA GLU A 103 -17.38 -4.14 10.10
C GLU A 103 -17.14 -4.92 8.81
N ALA A 104 -16.06 -4.60 8.09
CA ALA A 104 -15.73 -5.20 6.81
C ALA A 104 -15.41 -6.69 6.92
N LEU A 105 -14.85 -7.16 8.05
CA LEU A 105 -14.48 -8.56 8.28
C LEU A 105 -15.53 -9.36 9.06
N ARG A 106 -16.62 -8.72 9.51
CA ARG A 106 -17.72 -9.42 10.19
C ARG A 106 -18.37 -10.46 9.27
N ASP A 107 -18.84 -11.54 9.89
CA ASP A 107 -19.62 -12.59 9.22
C ASP A 107 -20.90 -11.96 8.63
N THR A 108 -21.18 -12.26 7.37
CA THR A 108 -22.42 -11.84 6.71
C THR A 108 -23.50 -12.89 7.00
N PRO A 109 -24.66 -12.53 7.58
CA PRO A 109 -25.74 -13.49 7.82
C PRO A 109 -26.32 -14.00 6.49
N GLY A 110 -26.64 -15.28 6.43
CA GLY A 110 -27.41 -15.89 5.34
C GLY A 110 -28.90 -15.96 5.67
N GLU A 111 -29.69 -16.55 4.77
CA GLU A 111 -31.11 -16.82 5.02
C GLU A 111 -31.30 -17.76 6.21
N GLU A 112 -32.20 -17.38 7.11
CA GLU A 112 -32.53 -18.17 8.30
C GLU A 112 -33.40 -19.37 7.90
N GLU A 113 -33.03 -20.56 8.36
CA GLU A 113 -33.85 -21.77 8.24
C GLU A 113 -33.89 -22.44 9.61
N GLU A 114 -35.07 -22.91 9.99
CA GLU A 114 -35.31 -23.48 11.31
C GLU A 114 -34.40 -24.71 11.53
N GLY A 115 -33.50 -24.60 12.51
CA GLY A 115 -32.48 -25.63 12.79
C GLY A 115 -31.11 -25.42 12.12
N PHE A 116 -30.96 -24.47 11.19
CA PHE A 116 -29.69 -24.19 10.50
C PHE A 116 -29.26 -22.72 10.59
N LYS A 117 -28.02 -22.49 11.06
CA LYS A 117 -27.40 -21.16 11.05
C LYS A 117 -26.53 -20.99 9.81
N ARG A 118 -26.96 -20.16 8.87
CA ARG A 118 -26.20 -19.81 7.65
C ARG A 118 -25.45 -18.50 7.82
N TYR A 119 -24.16 -18.47 7.44
CA TYR A 119 -23.35 -17.26 7.41
C TYR A 119 -22.18 -17.39 6.43
N ILE A 120 -21.69 -16.26 5.94
CA ILE A 120 -20.48 -16.16 5.12
C ILE A 120 -19.37 -15.54 5.95
N ARG A 121 -18.30 -16.29 6.18
CA ARG A 121 -17.10 -15.82 6.86
C ARG A 121 -16.01 -15.46 5.87
N LYS A 122 -15.39 -14.30 6.08
CA LYS A 122 -14.23 -13.84 5.30
C LYS A 122 -12.95 -14.36 5.96
N LEU A 123 -12.23 -15.24 5.26
CA LEU A 123 -10.98 -15.83 5.72
C LEU A 123 -9.79 -15.26 4.93
N PRO A 124 -8.60 -15.15 5.55
CA PRO A 124 -7.41 -14.71 4.85
C PRO A 124 -7.00 -15.73 3.78
N VAL A 125 -6.68 -15.24 2.58
CA VAL A 125 -6.34 -16.09 1.42
C VAL A 125 -4.98 -16.76 1.59
N GLY A 126 -3.98 -16.05 2.12
CA GLY A 126 -2.60 -16.53 2.20
C GLY A 126 -1.57 -15.39 2.14
N PRO A 127 -0.29 -15.74 1.99
CA PRO A 127 0.75 -14.80 1.57
C PRO A 127 0.39 -14.06 0.28
N VAL A 128 0.64 -12.76 0.24
CA VAL A 128 0.38 -11.91 -0.94
C VAL A 128 1.67 -11.24 -1.39
N LEU A 129 1.96 -11.30 -2.69
CA LEU A 129 3.07 -10.56 -3.32
C LEU A 129 2.54 -9.21 -3.80
N ILE A 130 3.18 -8.12 -3.35
CA ILE A 130 2.84 -6.75 -3.75
C ILE A 130 4.01 -6.18 -4.55
N ILE A 131 3.76 -5.81 -5.81
CA ILE A 131 4.73 -5.14 -6.68
C ILE A 131 4.17 -3.75 -7.00
N PHE A 132 4.92 -2.71 -6.69
CA PHE A 132 4.54 -1.32 -6.92
C PHE A 132 5.58 -0.63 -7.80
N ALA A 133 5.11 0.32 -8.63
CA ALA A 133 6.00 1.20 -9.37
C ALA A 133 6.58 2.28 -8.45
N TRP A 134 7.73 2.82 -8.83
CA TRP A 134 8.41 3.90 -8.11
C TRP A 134 7.74 5.27 -8.30
N ASN A 135 6.78 5.40 -9.24
CA ASN A 135 6.03 6.63 -9.43
C ASN A 135 4.63 6.55 -8.79
N VAL A 136 4.29 7.59 -8.03
CA VAL A 136 2.90 7.87 -7.65
C VAL A 136 2.55 9.20 -8.30
N ARG A 137 1.58 9.18 -9.23
CA ARG A 137 1.08 10.40 -9.87
C ARG A 137 0.52 11.31 -8.75
N PRO A 138 0.98 12.57 -8.62
CA PRO A 138 0.34 13.50 -7.69
C PRO A 138 -1.15 13.60 -8.06
N PRO A 139 -2.06 13.71 -7.07
CA PRO A 139 -3.46 13.97 -7.38
C PRO A 139 -3.52 15.21 -8.28
N SER A 140 -4.17 15.08 -9.44
CA SER A 140 -4.38 16.22 -10.32
C SER A 140 -5.09 17.31 -9.50
N PRO A 141 -4.69 18.58 -9.62
CA PRO A 141 -5.51 19.65 -9.07
C PRO A 141 -6.95 19.46 -9.57
N PRO A 142 -7.97 19.72 -8.73
CA PRO A 142 -9.35 19.66 -9.19
C PRO A 142 -9.47 20.51 -10.46
N PRO A 143 -10.12 20.02 -11.54
CA PRO A 143 -10.29 20.82 -12.73
C PRO A 143 -10.93 22.15 -12.33
N SER A 144 -10.35 23.26 -12.77
CA SER A 144 -10.99 24.56 -12.62
C SER A 144 -12.36 24.49 -13.31
N LEU A 145 -13.40 25.08 -12.71
CA LEU A 145 -14.74 25.15 -13.31
C LEU A 145 -14.72 25.67 -14.77
N SER A 146 -13.70 26.44 -15.15
CA SER A 146 -13.48 26.92 -16.51
C SER A 146 -13.18 25.83 -17.54
N SER A 147 -12.61 24.68 -17.17
CA SER A 147 -12.23 23.64 -18.13
C SER A 147 -13.35 22.65 -18.46
N GLN A 148 -14.48 22.70 -17.75
CA GLN A 148 -15.65 21.86 -18.05
C GLN A 148 -16.60 22.47 -19.07
N LEU A 149 -16.44 23.76 -19.41
CA LEU A 149 -17.32 24.48 -20.34
C LEU A 149 -16.80 24.52 -21.79
N THR A 150 -15.55 24.15 -22.03
CA THR A 150 -14.89 24.41 -23.34
C THR A 150 -14.63 23.17 -24.20
N THR A 151 -15.03 21.97 -23.75
CA THR A 151 -14.83 20.74 -24.53
C THR A 151 -16.18 20.22 -25.06
N PRO A 152 -16.60 20.57 -26.28
CA PRO A 152 -17.69 19.89 -26.94
C PRO A 152 -17.23 18.45 -27.24
N ARG A 153 -17.79 17.49 -26.52
CA ARG A 153 -17.60 16.06 -26.77
C ARG A 153 -18.37 15.68 -28.03
N SER A 154 -17.81 15.95 -29.20
CA SER A 154 -18.30 15.42 -30.47
C SER A 154 -17.90 13.94 -30.59
N THR A 155 -18.83 13.04 -30.29
CA THR A 155 -18.78 11.65 -30.76
C THR A 155 -19.19 11.64 -32.23
N PRO A 156 -18.42 11.05 -33.17
CA PRO A 156 -18.96 10.70 -34.46
C PRO A 156 -19.67 9.34 -34.34
N THR A 157 -20.98 9.36 -34.50
CA THR A 157 -21.79 8.22 -34.93
C THR A 157 -21.71 8.04 -36.45
N SER A 158 -21.94 6.81 -36.90
CA SER A 158 -21.92 6.27 -38.28
C SER A 158 -20.52 5.91 -38.81
N SER A 159 -20.31 4.77 -39.45
CA SER A 159 -21.20 3.72 -40.00
C SER A 159 -20.35 2.47 -40.25
#